data_AF-K1TXX8-F1
#
_entry.id   AF-K1TXX8-F1
#
_cell.length_a   1.000
_cell.length_b   1.000
_cell.length_c   1.000
_cell.angle_alpha   90.00
_cell.angle_beta   90.00
_cell.angle_gamma   90.00
#
_symmetry.space_group_name_H-M   'P 1'
#
loop_
_entity.id
_entity.type
_entity.pdbx_description
1 polymer ?
#
loop_
_entity_poly.entity_id
_entity_poly.type
_entity_poly.pdbx_seq_one_letter_code
_entity_poly.pdbx_strand_id
1 'polypeptide(L)' 'SEVVQITARTASSGALELELTPRSGRFAILFGRPEDAERKFDKLLRFYRSGLSSVGWDAYRTVDVRYRNQVVCKK' A
#
# COMPACT_ATOMS: atom_id res chain seq x y z
N SER A 1 -6.55 12.29 5.60
CA SER A 1 -6.02 11.73 4.35
C SER A 1 -4.51 11.58 4.46
N GLU A 2 -4.00 10.35 4.44
CA GLU A 2 -2.57 10.06 4.64
C GLU A 2 -1.76 9.94 3.35
N VAL A 3 -2.37 9.73 2.18
CA VAL A 3 -1.62 9.63 0.90
C VAL A 3 -1.26 11.04 0.40
N VAL A 4 0.00 11.22 -0.01
CA VAL A 4 0.53 12.49 -0.54
C VAL A 4 0.97 12.36 -1.99
N GLN A 5 1.46 11.19 -2.40
CA GLN A 5 1.84 10.94 -3.77
C GLN A 5 1.26 9.62 -4.27
N ILE A 6 0.82 9.64 -5.52
CA ILE A 6 0.44 8.46 -6.29
C ILE A 6 1.40 8.39 -7.47
N THR A 7 2.20 7.34 -7.55
CA THR A 7 3.09 7.08 -8.67
C THR A 7 2.47 5.99 -9.53
N ALA A 8 2.30 6.28 -10.81
CA ALA A 8 1.79 5.33 -11.79
C ALA A 8 2.93 4.90 -12.72
N ARG A 9 3.06 3.60 -12.97
CA ARG A 9 4.05 3.02 -13.89
C ARG A 9 3.40 1.98 -14.78
N THR A 10 3.90 1.86 -16.01
CA THR A 10 3.50 0.79 -16.92
C THR A 10 4.44 -0.40 -16.71
N ALA A 11 3.88 -1.55 -16.33
CA ALA A 11 4.63 -2.80 -16.23
C ALA A 11 5.07 -3.28 -17.61
N SER A 12 6.03 -4.21 -17.67
CA SER A 12 6.49 -4.84 -18.91
C SER A 12 5.36 -5.51 -19.71
N SER A 13 4.28 -5.91 -19.05
CA SER A 13 3.06 -6.44 -19.67
C SER A 13 2.15 -5.38 -20.30
N GLY A 14 2.51 -4.09 -20.23
CA GLY A 14 1.65 -2.96 -20.64
C GLY A 14 0.59 -2.56 -19.62
N ALA A 15 0.53 -3.23 -18.45
CA ALA A 15 -0.48 -2.93 -17.43
C ALA A 15 -0.08 -1.73 -16.55
N LEU A 16 -1.06 -0.91 -16.17
CA LEU A 16 -0.86 0.17 -15.21
C LEU A 16 -0.70 -0.40 -13.79
N GLU A 17 0.36 -0.01 -13.09
CA GLU A 17 0.56 -0.26 -11.67
C GLU A 17 0.69 1.05 -10.89
N LEU A 18 0.13 1.06 -9.68
CA LEU A 18 0.17 2.17 -8.77
C LEU A 18 1.01 1.84 -7.53
N GLU A 19 1.75 2.85 -7.09
CA GLU A 19 2.43 2.89 -5.80
C GLU A 19 1.98 4.16 -5.08
N LEU A 20 1.67 4.06 -3.79
CA LEU A 20 1.21 5.18 -2.98
C LEU A 20 2.26 5.51 -1.92
N THR A 21 2.57 6.79 -1.78
CA THR A 21 3.46 7.29 -0.72
C THR A 21 2.63 8.04 0.31
N PRO A 22 2.61 7.59 1.58
CA PRO A 22 1.95 8.31 2.66
C PRO A 22 2.74 9.57 3.03
N ARG A 23 2.08 10.52 3.71
CA ARG A 23 2.63 11.81 4.14
C ARG A 23 3.88 11.67 5.00
N SER A 24 3.96 10.59 5.78
CA SER A 24 5.14 10.30 6.59
C SER A 24 6.38 9.99 5.74
N GLY A 25 6.21 9.57 4.48
CA GLY A 25 7.31 9.18 3.57
C GLY A 25 8.09 7.94 4.02
N ARG A 26 7.61 7.20 5.03
CA ARG A 26 8.39 6.15 5.72
C ARG A 26 8.39 4.81 4.99
N PHE A 27 7.33 4.51 4.26
CA PHE A 27 7.16 3.27 3.51
C PHE A 27 6.40 3.51 2.20
N ALA A 28 6.62 2.64 1.22
CA ALA A 28 5.85 2.62 -0.01
C ALA A 28 4.69 1.63 0.09
N ILE A 29 3.53 2.00 -0.43
CA ILE A 29 2.37 1.11 -0.51
C ILE A 29 2.29 0.57 -1.93
N LEU A 30 2.55 -0.73 -2.08
CA LEU A 30 2.43 -1.42 -3.35
C LEU A 30 0.95 -1.71 -3.60
N PHE A 31 0.28 -0.83 -4.34
CA PHE A 31 -1.13 -0.96 -4.66
C PHE A 31 -1.37 -1.87 -5.87
N GLY A 32 -0.42 -1.87 -6.79
CA GLY A 32 -0.49 -2.61 -8.05
C GLY A 32 -1.55 -2.01 -8.96
N ARG A 33 -2.18 -2.87 -9.77
CA ARG A 33 -3.20 -2.41 -10.72
C ARG A 33 -4.40 -1.74 -10.03
N PRO A 34 -5.12 -0.80 -10.66
CA PRO A 34 -6.17 -0.03 -9.98
C PRO A 34 -7.47 -0.79 -9.75
N GLU A 35 -7.67 -1.98 -10.32
CA GLU A 35 -8.89 -2.77 -10.12
C GLU A 35 -9.03 -3.20 -8.65
N ASP A 36 -10.26 -3.42 -8.17
CA ASP A 36 -10.58 -3.71 -6.77
C ASP A 36 -10.08 -2.64 -5.76
N ALA A 37 -10.03 -1.37 -6.17
CA ALA A 37 -9.48 -0.29 -5.34
C ALA A 37 -10.12 -0.21 -3.95
N GLU A 38 -11.45 -0.28 -3.86
CA GLU A 38 -12.18 -0.24 -2.59
C GLU A 38 -11.73 -1.33 -1.63
N ARG A 39 -11.61 -2.57 -2.11
CA ARG A 39 -11.12 -3.70 -1.30
C ARG A 39 -9.70 -3.45 -0.79
N LYS A 40 -8.83 -2.92 -1.65
CA LYS A 40 -7.44 -2.62 -1.30
C LYS A 40 -7.37 -1.52 -0.25
N PHE A 41 -8.18 -0.48 -0.38
CA PHE A 41 -8.27 0.60 0.61
C PHE A 41 -8.89 0.17 1.93
N ASP A 42 -9.94 -0.66 1.94
CA ASP A 42 -10.51 -1.21 3.19
C ASP A 42 -9.46 -2.03 3.94
N LYS A 43 -8.73 -2.89 3.22
CA LYS A 43 -7.65 -3.68 3.80
C LYS A 43 -6.51 -2.81 4.34
N LEU A 44 -6.11 -1.77 3.60
CA LEU A 44 -5.10 -0.82 4.05
C LEU A 44 -5.56 -0.07 5.32
N LEU A 45 -6.82 0.34 5.38
CA LEU A 45 -7.40 1.02 6.54
C LEU A 45 -7.44 0.12 7.78
N ARG A 46 -7.81 -1.17 7.61
CA ARG A 46 -7.74 -2.17 8.69
C ARG A 46 -6.30 -2.35 9.17
N PHE A 47 -5.34 -2.41 8.25
CA PHE A 47 -3.92 -2.51 8.59
C PHE A 47 -3.42 -1.28 9.38
N TYR A 48 -3.83 -0.07 9.01
CA TYR A 48 -3.49 1.14 9.74
C TYR A 48 -4.06 1.16 11.16
N ARG A 49 -5.32 0.74 11.31
CA ARG A 49 -6.01 0.76 12.61
C ARG A 49 -5.50 -0.31 13.58
N SER A 50 -5.22 -1.51 13.09
CA SER A 50 -4.95 -2.67 13.94
C SER A 50 -3.52 -3.22 13.84
N GLY A 51 -2.87 -3.11 12.68
CA GLY A 51 -1.51 -3.63 12.47
C GLY A 51 -0.41 -2.62 12.83
N LEU A 52 -0.53 -1.39 12.32
CA LEU A 52 0.47 -0.34 12.60
C LEU A 52 0.39 0.20 14.02
N SER A 53 -0.79 0.18 14.64
CA SER A 53 -0.95 0.57 16.05
C SER A 53 -0.19 -0.34 17.01
N SER A 54 0.07 -1.61 16.65
CA SER A 54 0.83 -2.54 17.48
C SER A 54 2.33 -2.58 17.21
N VAL A 55 2.78 -2.41 15.96
CA VAL A 55 4.19 -2.59 15.57
C VAL A 55 4.94 -1.26 15.43
N GLY A 56 4.22 -0.18 15.12
CA GLY A 56 4.80 1.15 14.88
C GLY A 56 5.12 1.44 13.41
N TRP A 57 5.16 2.73 13.09
CA TRP A 57 5.22 3.26 11.73
C TRP A 57 6.57 3.07 11.01
N ASP A 58 7.64 2.81 11.76
CA ASP A 58 9.01 2.66 11.23
C ASP A 58 9.41 1.19 10.98
N ALA A 59 8.48 0.27 11.22
CA ALA A 59 8.76 -1.15 11.18
C ALA A 59 8.94 -1.72 9.77
N TYR A 60 8.47 -1.00 8.74
CA TYR A 60 8.38 -1.51 7.37
C TYR A 60 8.86 -0.48 6.34
N ARG A 61 9.47 -0.96 5.27
CA ARG A 61 9.79 -0.20 4.06
C ARG A 61 8.70 -0.30 3.01
N THR A 62 7.98 -1.43 2.97
CA THR A 62 6.86 -1.61 2.04
C THR A 62 5.66 -2.26 2.70
N VAL A 63 4.48 -1.86 2.21
CA VAL A 63 3.18 -2.44 2.55
C VAL A 63 2.50 -2.84 1.24
N ASP A 64 2.38 -4.13 0.99
CA ASP A 64 1.82 -4.66 -0.25
C ASP A 64 0.36 -5.08 -0.05
N VAL A 65 -0.54 -4.42 -0.79
CA VAL A 65 -1.98 -4.69 -0.76
C VAL A 65 -2.49 -5.42 -2.01
N ARG A 66 -1.61 -5.90 -2.89
CA ARG A 66 -2.00 -6.61 -4.11
C ARG A 66 -2.65 -7.97 -3.83
N TYR A 67 -2.24 -8.64 -2.75
CA TYR A 67 -2.74 -9.97 -2.38
C TYR A 67 -4.14 -9.93 -1.77
N ARG A 68 -5.10 -10.73 -2.25
CA ARG A 68 -6.51 -10.58 -1.87
C ARG A 68 -6.77 -10.65 -0.35
N ASN A 69 -6.17 -11.62 0.34
CA ASN A 69 -6.51 -11.96 1.72
C ASN A 69 -5.45 -11.54 2.76
N GLN A 70 -4.40 -10.85 2.33
CA GLN A 70 -3.28 -10.52 3.21
C GLN A 70 -2.65 -9.18 2.85
N VAL A 71 -2.04 -8.57 3.85
CA VAL A 71 -1.08 -7.47 3.68
C VAL A 71 0.30 -8.07 3.88
N VAL A 72 1.20 -7.83 2.94
CA VAL A 72 2.58 -8.32 3.04
C VAL A 72 3.49 -7.13 3.29
N CYS A 73 4.24 -7.16 4.39
CA CYS A 73 5.17 -6.10 4.76
C CYS A 73 6.60 -6.59 4.63
N LYS A 74 7.50 -5.69 4.20
CA LYS A 74 8.95 -5.93 4.20
C LYS A 74 9.66 -4.82 4.98
N LYS A 75 10.75 -5.19 5.66
CA LYS A 75 11.68 -4.27 6.34
C LYS A 75 12.66 -3.64 5.36
#